data_AF-A0A0C2FFF0-F1
#
_entry.id   AF-A0A0C2FFF0-F1
#
_cell.length_a   1.000
_cell.length_b   1.000
_cell.length_c   1.000
_cell.angle_alpha   90.00
_cell.angle_beta   90.00
_cell.angle_gamma   90.00
#
_symmetry.space_group_name_H-M   'P 1'
#
loop_
_entity.id
_entity.type
_entity.pdbx_description
1 polymer ?
#
loop_
_entity_poly.entity_id
_entity_poly.type
_entity_poly.pdbx_seq_one_letter_code
_entity_poly.pdbx_strand_id
1 'polypeptide(L)'
;MEERSLYDIQCRLNEAGASDLVIDIIINEPSREIFLKAIQLAKALLLEGNDKVQQSFYNRLKKKDTHEPFFTALSHRIQTAQNRLKSDMMSCNENKPKGGRDTFLLLVITS
;
A
#
# COMPACT_ATOMS: atom_id res chain seq x y z
N MET A 1 0.76 -15.46 -34.43
CA MET A 1 1.28 -14.70 -33.28
C MET A 1 1.26 -15.69 -32.12
N GLU A 2 2.41 -16.19 -31.67
CA GLU A 2 2.43 -17.17 -30.57
C GLU A 2 1.87 -16.50 -29.31
N GLU A 3 0.73 -17.02 -28.85
CA GLU A 3 0.17 -16.68 -27.55
C GLU A 3 1.11 -17.29 -26.51
N ARG A 4 2.03 -16.47 -25.98
CA ARG A 4 2.92 -16.93 -24.91
C ARG A 4 2.10 -17.16 -23.66
N SER A 5 2.30 -18.30 -23.02
CA SER A 5 1.68 -18.58 -21.73
C SER A 5 2.06 -17.50 -20.72
N LEU A 6 1.12 -17.14 -19.83
CA LEU A 6 1.37 -16.25 -18.70
C LEU A 6 2.63 -16.68 -17.93
N TYR A 7 2.80 -17.98 -17.73
CA TYR A 7 3.95 -18.56 -17.06
C TYR A 7 5.28 -18.21 -17.75
N ASP A 8 5.34 -18.31 -19.08
CA ASP A 8 6.55 -18.03 -19.85
C ASP A 8 6.92 -16.54 -19.80
N ILE A 9 5.93 -15.66 -19.85
CA ILE A 9 6.13 -14.21 -19.74
C ILE A 9 6.66 -13.88 -18.35
N GLN A 10 6.05 -14.42 -17.30
CA GLN A 10 6.49 -14.22 -15.91
C GLN A 10 7.93 -14.72 -15.70
N CYS A 11 8.27 -15.90 -16.23
CA CYS A 11 9.63 -16.45 -16.14
C CYS A 11 10.65 -15.54 -16.83
N ARG A 12 10.37 -15.11 -18.07
CA ARG A 12 11.28 -14.22 -18.82
C ARG A 12 11.47 -12.86 -18.14
N LEU A 13 10.40 -12.28 -17.59
CA LEU A 13 10.51 -11.03 -16.82
C LEU A 13 11.32 -11.24 -15.54
N ASN A 14 11.13 -12.35 -14.85
CA ASN A 14 11.92 -12.70 -13.67
C ASN A 14 13.39 -12.91 -14.00
N GLU A 15 13.71 -13.61 -15.10
CA GLU A 15 15.08 -13.79 -15.61
C GLU A 15 15.72 -12.45 -16.01
N ALA A 16 14.93 -11.49 -16.48
CA ALA A 16 15.38 -10.12 -16.75
C ALA A 16 15.57 -9.27 -15.47
N GLY A 17 15.35 -9.83 -14.27
CA GLY A 17 15.56 -9.16 -12.98
C GLY A 17 14.35 -8.37 -12.47
N ALA A 18 13.15 -8.61 -12.98
CA ALA A 18 11.96 -7.86 -12.54
C ALA A 18 11.64 -8.04 -11.05
N SER A 19 11.92 -9.21 -10.48
CA SER A 19 11.72 -9.48 -9.04
C SER A 19 12.69 -8.67 -8.17
N ASP A 20 13.96 -8.58 -8.55
CA ASP A 20 14.95 -7.71 -7.90
C ASP A 20 14.55 -6.23 -8.00
N LEU A 21 14.15 -5.78 -9.19
CA LEU A 21 13.70 -4.40 -9.42
C LEU A 21 12.50 -4.02 -8.52
N VAL A 22 11.50 -4.90 -8.41
CA VAL A 22 10.34 -4.68 -7.54
C VAL A 22 10.78 -4.49 -6.08
N ILE A 23 11.67 -5.35 -5.59
CA ILE A 23 12.17 -5.27 -4.21
C ILE A 23 12.95 -3.98 -3.98
N ASP A 24 13.85 -3.64 -4.90
CA ASP A 24 14.67 -2.43 -4.81
C ASP A 24 13.79 -1.17 -4.86
N ILE A 25 12.75 -1.14 -5.71
CA ILE A 25 11.79 -0.02 -5.73
C ILE A 25 11.02 0.09 -4.41
N ILE A 26 10.59 -1.03 -3.82
CA ILE A 26 9.83 -1.01 -2.56
C ILE A 26 10.71 -0.49 -1.41
N ILE A 27 11.98 -0.95 -1.34
CA ILE A 27 12.94 -0.53 -0.30
C ILE A 27 13.32 0.95 -0.43
N ASN A 28 13.53 1.45 -1.64
CA ASN A 28 13.97 2.83 -1.85
C ASN A 28 12.85 3.88 -1.67
N GLU A 29 11.64 3.45 -1.29
CA GLU A 29 10.48 4.31 -0.99
C GLU A 29 10.27 5.52 -1.94
N PRO A 30 10.16 5.34 -3.27
CA PRO A 30 10.00 6.44 -4.21
C PRO A 30 8.62 7.10 -4.13
N SER A 31 8.29 7.94 -5.12
CA SER A 31 6.97 8.56 -5.22
C SER A 31 5.84 7.51 -5.15
N ARG A 32 4.67 7.93 -4.64
CA ARG A 32 3.49 7.05 -4.51
C ARG A 32 3.17 6.33 -5.82
N GLU A 33 3.30 7.02 -6.95
CA GLU A 33 3.00 6.46 -8.25
C GLU A 33 3.96 5.31 -8.63
N ILE A 34 5.26 5.52 -8.44
CA ILE A 34 6.29 4.50 -8.75
C ILE A 34 6.11 3.28 -7.84
N PHE A 35 5.86 3.51 -6.55
CA PHE A 35 5.56 2.44 -5.61
C PHE A 35 4.34 1.61 -6.07
N LEU A 36 3.24 2.25 -6.46
CA LEU A 36 2.05 1.54 -6.95
C LEU A 36 2.34 0.71 -8.21
N LYS A 37 3.13 1.24 -9.15
CA LYS A 37 3.54 0.48 -10.36
C LYS A 37 4.37 -0.75 -9.99
N ALA A 38 5.26 -0.65 -9.00
CA ALA A 38 6.01 -1.82 -8.51
C ALA A 38 5.10 -2.87 -7.86
N ILE A 39 4.10 -2.46 -7.08
CA ILE A 39 3.11 -3.39 -6.50
C ILE A 39 2.28 -4.08 -7.60
N GLN A 40 1.88 -3.34 -8.63
CA GLN A 40 1.16 -3.91 -9.78
C GLN A 40 2.02 -4.93 -10.53
N LEU A 41 3.30 -4.63 -10.74
CA LEU A 41 4.25 -5.55 -11.35
C LEU A 41 4.45 -6.80 -10.48
N ALA A 42 4.63 -6.64 -9.17
CA ALA A 42 4.73 -7.76 -8.23
C ALA A 42 3.51 -8.68 -8.31
N LYS A 43 2.30 -8.10 -8.34
CA LYS A 43 1.04 -8.85 -8.50
C LYS A 43 0.99 -9.61 -9.82
N ALA A 44 1.42 -9.00 -10.92
CA ALA A 44 1.44 -9.64 -12.23
C ALA A 44 2.48 -10.78 -12.31
N LEU A 45 3.66 -10.58 -11.73
CA LEU A 45 4.72 -11.58 -11.65
C LEU A 45 4.32 -12.80 -10.82
N LEU A 46 3.57 -12.58 -9.73
CA LEU A 46 3.15 -13.63 -8.79
C LEU A 46 1.74 -14.19 -9.09
N LEU A 47 1.10 -13.72 -10.16
CA LEU A 47 -0.26 -14.15 -10.55
C LEU A 47 -0.27 -15.66 -10.82
N GLU A 48 -1.33 -16.33 -10.38
CA GLU A 48 -1.50 -17.81 -10.48
C GLU A 48 -0.43 -18.64 -9.78
N GLY A 49 0.49 -18.02 -9.02
CA GLY A 49 1.42 -18.73 -8.15
C GLY A 49 2.62 -19.35 -8.86
N ASN A 50 3.28 -18.60 -9.74
CA ASN A 50 4.51 -19.03 -10.41
C ASN A 50 5.65 -19.30 -9.40
N ASP A 51 6.00 -20.58 -9.25
CA ASP A 51 6.97 -21.09 -8.28
C ASP A 51 8.39 -20.51 -8.49
N LYS A 52 8.84 -20.39 -9.74
CA LYS A 52 10.16 -19.81 -10.06
C LYS A 52 10.28 -18.35 -9.64
N VAL A 53 9.23 -17.58 -9.90
CA VAL A 53 9.16 -16.18 -9.50
C VAL A 53 9.11 -16.08 -7.98
N GLN A 54 8.25 -16.86 -7.32
CA GLN A 54 8.16 -16.90 -5.86
C GLN A 54 9.50 -17.23 -5.21
N GLN A 55 10.23 -18.21 -5.75
CA GLN A 55 11.57 -18.56 -5.27
C GLN A 55 12.57 -17.43 -5.44
N SER A 56 12.46 -16.64 -6.51
CA SER A 56 13.34 -15.49 -6.75
C SER A 56 13.09 -14.38 -5.72
N PHE A 57 11.83 -14.05 -5.44
CA PHE A 57 11.46 -13.15 -4.35
C PHE A 57 11.94 -13.66 -2.99
N TYR A 58 11.69 -14.93 -2.69
CA TYR A 58 12.12 -15.56 -1.43
C TYR A 58 13.63 -15.49 -1.25
N ASN A 59 14.39 -15.91 -2.27
CA ASN A 59 15.85 -15.91 -2.23
C ASN A 59 16.41 -14.49 -2.06
N ARG A 60 15.82 -13.48 -2.71
CA ARG A 60 16.24 -12.08 -2.58
C ARG A 60 15.93 -11.53 -1.19
N LEU A 61 14.74 -11.77 -0.65
CA LEU A 61 14.34 -11.31 0.69
C LEU A 61 15.10 -12.03 1.80
N LYS A 62 15.43 -13.31 1.61
CA LYS A 62 16.24 -14.11 2.55
C LYS A 62 17.66 -13.58 2.71
N LYS A 63 18.20 -12.86 1.71
CA LYS A 63 19.52 -12.22 1.85
C LYS A 63 19.49 -11.25 3.03
N LYS A 64 20.63 -11.19 3.73
CA LYS A 64 20.81 -10.29 4.87
C LYS A 64 20.54 -8.85 4.44
N ASP A 65 19.93 -8.07 5.33
CA ASP A 65 19.66 -6.64 5.17
C ASP A 65 18.65 -6.25 4.06
N THR A 66 17.96 -7.22 3.44
CA THR A 66 16.92 -6.95 2.43
C THR A 66 15.50 -7.00 2.99
N HIS A 67 15.17 -8.00 3.81
CA HIS A 67 13.80 -8.24 4.27
C HIS A 67 13.29 -7.16 5.22
N GLU A 68 14.08 -6.76 6.22
CA GLU A 68 13.70 -5.74 7.20
C GLU A 68 13.27 -4.41 6.53
N PRO A 69 14.11 -3.76 5.69
CA PRO A 69 13.70 -2.51 5.05
C PRO A 69 12.52 -2.71 4.09
N PHE A 70 12.43 -3.85 3.40
CA PHE A 70 11.32 -4.17 2.51
C PHE A 70 9.99 -4.20 3.27
N PHE A 71 9.91 -4.96 4.36
CA PHE A 71 8.68 -5.07 5.15
C PHE A 71 8.37 -3.79 5.93
N THR A 72 9.40 -3.07 6.37
CA THR A 72 9.25 -1.75 7.01
C THR A 72 8.62 -0.74 6.05
N ALA A 73 9.12 -0.65 4.83
CA ALA A 73 8.56 0.23 3.79
C ALA A 73 7.10 -0.12 3.49
N LEU A 74 6.77 -1.40 3.34
CA LEU A 74 5.39 -1.85 3.14
C LEU A 74 4.48 -1.48 4.31
N SER A 75 4.92 -1.76 5.54
CA SER A 75 4.18 -1.45 6.77
C SER A 75 3.92 0.05 6.89
N HIS A 76 4.94 0.88 6.65
CA HIS A 76 4.84 2.33 6.66
C HIS A 76 3.80 2.86 5.66
N ARG A 77 3.75 2.29 4.45
CA ARG A 77 2.77 2.68 3.43
C ARG A 77 1.34 2.29 3.81
N ILE A 78 1.15 1.10 4.39
CA ILE A 78 -0.15 0.65 4.90
C ILE A 78 -0.61 1.56 6.05
N GLN A 79 0.27 1.85 7.00
CA GLN A 79 -0.03 2.72 8.13
C GLN A 79 -0.40 4.14 7.67
N THR A 80 0.33 4.68 6.70
CA THR A 80 0.03 5.98 6.10
C THR A 80 -1.34 5.99 5.43
N ALA A 81 -1.67 4.94 4.67
CA ALA A 81 -2.99 4.80 4.05
C ALA A 81 -4.11 4.71 5.10
N GLN A 82 -3.91 3.93 6.16
CA GLN A 82 -4.85 3.82 7.26
C GLN A 82 -5.07 5.14 7.99
N ASN A 83 -4.00 5.92 8.22
CA ASN A 83 -4.09 7.21 8.90
C ASN A 83 -4.87 8.23 8.06
N ARG A 84 -4.71 8.23 6.73
CA ARG A 84 -5.51 9.06 5.82
C ARG A 84 -7.01 8.75 5.90
N LEU A 85 -7.36 7.46 5.93
CA LEU A 85 -8.76 7.06 6.10
C LEU A 85 -9.34 7.56 7.43
N LYS A 86 -8.56 7.48 8.52
CA LYS A 86 -8.98 7.99 9.83
C LYS A 86 -9.17 9.51 9.82
N SER A 87 -8.26 10.28 9.22
CA SER A 87 -8.38 11.73 9.15
C SER A 87 -9.61 12.16 8.35
N ASP A 88 -9.90 11.50 7.23
CA ASP A 88 -11.06 11.80 6.40
C ASP A 88 -12.36 11.53 7.17
N MET A 89 -12.42 10.44 7.94
CA MET A 89 -13.57 10.13 8.82
C MET A 89 -13.76 11.16 9.94
N MET A 90 -12.68 11.67 10.52
CA MET A 90 -12.75 12.70 11.57
C MET A 90 -13.18 14.06 11.01
N SER A 91 -12.72 14.43 9.81
CA SER A 91 -13.07 15.68 9.15
C SER A 91 -14.56 15.74 8.76
N CYS A 92 -15.17 14.61 8.41
CA CYS A 92 -16.61 14.52 8.15
C CYS A 92 -17.49 14.69 9.41
N ASN A 93 -16.92 14.61 10.62
CA ASN A 93 -17.67 14.70 11.88
C ASN A 93 -17.78 16.14 12.42
N GLU A 94 -17.16 17.12 11.76
CA GLU A 94 -17.20 18.55 12.18
C GLU A 94 -18.42 19.32 11.63
N ASN A 95 -19.28 18.69 10.83
CA ASN A 95 -20.52 19.31 10.33
C ASN A 95 -21.75 19.01 11.19
N LYS A 96 -21.62 19.06 12.53
CA LYS A 96 -22.79 19.24 13.39
C LYS A 96 -22.97 20.74 13.62
N PRO A 97 -24.07 21.37 13.16
CA PRO A 97 -24.31 22.76 13.51
C PRO A 97 -24.35 22.86 15.04
N LYS A 98 -23.47 23.67 15.61
CA LYS A 98 -23.62 24.21 16.97
C LYS A 98 -24.79 25.20 16.93
N GLY A 99 -26.01 24.67 16.80
CA GLY A 99 -27.26 25.40 16.90
C GLY A 99 -27.71 25.40 18.36
N GLY A 100 -27.72 26.59 18.97
CA GLY A 100 -27.82 26.79 20.41
C GLY A 100 -29.16 26.49 21.04
N ARG A 101 -29.17 26.54 22.39
CA ARG A 101 -30.31 26.89 23.26
C ARG A 101 -29.80 27.16 24.69
N ASP A 102 -28.83 28.07 24.83
CA ASP A 102 -28.56 28.75 26.12
C ASP A 102 -29.60 29.84 26.43
N THR A 103 -30.62 30.03 25.57
CA THR A 103 -31.71 30.98 25.78
C THR A 103 -32.86 30.45 26.62
N PHE A 104 -32.94 29.12 26.85
CA PHE A 104 -33.99 28.55 27.70
C PHE A 104 -33.67 28.63 29.19
N LEU A 105 -32.39 28.64 29.58
CA LEU A 105 -32.01 28.73 31.00
C LEU A 105 -32.18 30.15 31.58
N LEU A 106 -32.02 31.20 30.77
CA LEU A 106 -32.13 32.57 31.26
C LEU A 106 -33.59 32.99 31.55
N LEU A 107 -34.58 32.41 30.86
CA LEU A 107 -35.99 32.75 31.06
C LEU A 107 -36.59 32.13 32.34
N VAL A 108 -36.01 31.03 32.85
CA VAL A 108 -36.53 30.32 34.04
C VAL A 108 -36.03 30.94 35.35
N ILE A 109 -35.01 31.81 35.30
CA ILE A 109 -34.42 32.43 36.51
C ILE A 109 -35.03 33.81 36.83
N THR A 110 -35.89 34.37 35.96
CA THR A 110 -36.47 35.71 36.15
C THR A 110 -38.01 35.75 36.21
N SER A 111 -38.69 34.71 36.70
CA SER A 111 -40.13 34.75 36.96
C SER A 111 -40.47 34.19 38.34
#